data_AF-A0A8J3U5G5-F1
#
_entry.id   AF-A0A8J3U5G5-F1
#
_cell.length_a   1.000
_cell.length_b   1.000
_cell.length_c   1.000
_cell.angle_alpha   90.00
_cell.angle_beta   90.00
_cell.angle_gamma   90.00
#
_symmetry.space_group_name_H-M   'P 1'
#
loop_
_entity.id
_entity.type
_entity.pdbx_description
1 polymer ?
#
loop_
_entity_poly.entity_id
_entity_poly.type
_entity_poly.pdbx_seq_one_letter_code
_entity_poly.pdbx_strand_id
1 'polypeptide(L)'
;MTSDSTAFLRTAGREFVDQTGTPVRLRGVAVGGWLNMENFITGYSANESLMRSTVREVLGDEKYELFFERLLTAFFGEDDAKLLADMGMNCVRIPVNYRHFEDDARPFEFKEEGFRHLDRAIEACARHGIYSVVDLHALPGSQNHHWHSDNPTHRPAFFDHPHFQDRVVAIWERIAEHYKDNPWVAGYNPINEPADESRQVVGPFYTRLVEAIRAIDDRHILFLDGNTYSTEFDVFDAEWDNTVYVCHDYAAPGMGNGGDYPGVTDGKHYDKAALEAKYLQRTEYSRRTGTPIWVGEFAPIYTGDEHKDAMRRQVLADQLDIYRRDGAGWSSWMYKDLGRQGVAMVRPDSPYMKRFGDFVAKKNRLGADNWGSDGNGIIEVTKPFQDMIAREFPGFDPYPWGRFDWVRTLILNLTVAQPLAYEYAELFRGLDDDELIALADSFALRNCDIRTSLVEQLRAG
;
A
#
# COMPACT_ATOMS: atom_id res chain seq x y z
N MET A 1 11.14 -24.81 14.94
CA MET A 1 9.79 -24.61 15.50
C MET A 1 8.95 -25.83 15.10
N THR A 2 8.05 -26.30 15.95
CA THR A 2 7.08 -27.33 15.55
C THR A 2 6.27 -26.77 14.39
N SER A 3 6.40 -27.37 13.20
CA SER A 3 5.59 -27.04 12.03
C SER A 3 4.14 -27.36 12.39
N ASP A 4 3.37 -26.35 12.78
CA ASP A 4 1.93 -26.51 12.84
C ASP A 4 1.43 -26.52 11.39
N SER A 5 1.48 -27.70 10.77
CA SER A 5 1.10 -27.86 9.37
C SER A 5 -0.33 -27.38 9.13
N THR A 6 -1.17 -27.35 10.18
CA THR A 6 -2.57 -26.93 10.09
C THR A 6 -2.77 -25.47 9.67
N ALA A 7 -1.73 -24.63 9.76
CA ALA A 7 -1.81 -23.21 9.43
C ALA A 7 -1.89 -22.91 7.91
N PHE A 8 -1.55 -23.84 7.00
CA PHE A 8 -1.71 -23.55 5.57
C PHE A 8 -3.17 -23.24 5.22
N LEU A 9 -3.36 -22.15 4.47
CA LEU A 9 -4.64 -21.73 3.94
C LEU A 9 -4.79 -22.11 2.47
N ARG A 10 -6.02 -22.37 2.06
CA ARG A 10 -6.41 -22.48 0.65
C ARG A 10 -7.79 -21.91 0.41
N THR A 11 -8.14 -21.65 -0.85
CA THR A 11 -9.52 -21.34 -1.21
C THR A 11 -10.37 -22.61 -1.32
N ALA A 12 -11.65 -22.49 -0.97
CA ALA A 12 -12.66 -23.53 -1.14
C ALA A 12 -14.00 -22.86 -1.50
N GLY A 13 -14.26 -22.74 -2.80
CA GLY A 13 -15.34 -21.88 -3.27
C GLY A 13 -15.14 -20.45 -2.76
N ARG A 14 -16.16 -19.89 -2.09
CA ARG A 14 -16.16 -18.51 -1.60
C ARG A 14 -15.47 -18.31 -0.25
N GLU A 15 -14.85 -19.34 0.31
CA GLU A 15 -14.24 -19.31 1.64
C GLU A 15 -12.72 -19.50 1.57
N PHE A 16 -12.00 -18.88 2.49
CA PHE A 16 -10.67 -19.35 2.88
C PHE A 16 -10.87 -20.46 3.91
N VAL A 17 -10.10 -21.53 3.81
CA VAL A 17 -10.12 -22.61 4.80
C VAL A 17 -8.71 -22.99 5.21
N ASP A 18 -8.56 -23.42 6.46
CA ASP A 18 -7.34 -24.06 6.93
C ASP A 18 -7.24 -25.52 6.42
N GLN A 19 -6.18 -26.25 6.80
CA GLN A 19 -6.02 -27.65 6.38
C GLN A 19 -7.11 -28.60 6.89
N THR A 20 -7.84 -28.24 7.95
CA THR A 20 -8.97 -29.03 8.47
C THR A 20 -10.27 -28.76 7.73
N GLY A 21 -10.29 -27.76 6.84
CA GLY A 21 -11.49 -27.30 6.16
C GLY A 21 -12.31 -26.29 6.98
N THR A 22 -11.75 -25.77 8.08
CA THR A 22 -12.43 -24.77 8.90
C THR A 22 -12.36 -23.41 8.21
N PRO A 23 -13.50 -22.71 8.02
CA PRO A 23 -13.51 -21.40 7.41
C PRO A 23 -12.71 -20.36 8.21
N VAL A 24 -11.90 -19.58 7.50
CA VAL A 24 -11.10 -18.48 8.03
C VAL A 24 -11.51 -17.19 7.34
N ARG A 25 -11.71 -16.12 8.10
CA ARG A 25 -11.92 -14.76 7.54
C ARG A 25 -10.68 -13.93 7.82
N LEU A 26 -9.90 -13.64 6.77
CA LEU A 26 -8.68 -12.84 6.87
C LEU A 26 -9.03 -11.36 7.10
N ARG A 27 -8.68 -10.82 8.28
CA ARG A 27 -8.94 -9.44 8.70
C ARG A 27 -7.68 -8.84 9.30
N GLY A 28 -7.30 -7.67 8.81
CA GLY A 28 -5.97 -7.16 9.07
C GLY A 28 -5.73 -5.73 8.63
N VAL A 29 -4.46 -5.35 8.66
CA VAL A 29 -3.97 -4.07 8.18
C VAL A 29 -2.81 -4.29 7.21
N ALA A 30 -2.60 -3.33 6.32
CA ALA A 30 -1.38 -3.24 5.53
C ALA A 30 -0.27 -2.56 6.34
N VAL A 31 0.94 -3.12 6.30
CA VAL A 31 2.15 -2.51 6.88
C VAL A 31 2.81 -1.59 5.83
N GLY A 32 2.02 -0.66 5.29
CA GLY A 32 2.47 0.33 4.32
C GLY A 32 3.53 1.28 4.91
N GLY A 33 4.37 1.86 4.05
CA GLY A 33 5.41 2.81 4.43
C GLY A 33 6.63 2.20 5.11
N TRP A 34 6.75 0.87 5.11
CA TRP A 34 7.85 0.12 5.71
C TRP A 34 8.82 -0.43 4.65
N LEU A 35 8.60 -1.66 4.17
CA LEU A 35 9.40 -2.30 3.10
C LEU A 35 9.00 -1.82 1.69
N ASN A 36 7.89 -1.10 1.59
CA ASN A 36 7.61 -0.17 0.50
C ASN A 36 7.31 1.18 1.15
N MET A 37 8.20 2.14 1.05
CA MET A 37 7.99 3.44 1.69
C MET A 37 7.03 4.28 0.86
N GLU A 38 6.17 5.06 1.53
CA GLU A 38 5.30 6.04 0.88
C GLU A 38 5.33 7.38 1.58
N ASN A 39 5.24 8.43 0.75
CA ASN A 39 5.58 9.79 1.11
C ASN A 39 4.73 10.38 2.23
N PHE A 40 3.44 10.07 2.30
CA PHE A 40 2.56 10.59 3.35
C PHE A 40 2.68 9.83 4.67
N ILE A 41 3.14 8.58 4.61
CA ILE A 41 3.22 7.68 5.77
C ILE A 41 4.38 8.06 6.68
N THR A 42 5.54 8.35 6.09
CA THR A 42 6.76 8.74 6.80
C THR A 42 7.12 10.21 6.57
N GLY A 43 6.32 10.94 5.78
CA GLY A 43 6.40 12.39 5.65
C GLY A 43 7.41 12.92 4.63
N TYR A 44 8.18 12.07 3.94
CA TYR A 44 9.06 12.50 2.85
C TYR A 44 8.25 12.94 1.61
N SER A 45 8.91 13.37 0.53
CA SER A 45 8.24 13.82 -0.72
C SER A 45 8.73 13.09 -1.97
N ALA A 46 7.91 13.09 -3.02
CA ALA A 46 8.08 12.33 -4.26
C ALA A 46 8.01 10.80 -4.04
N ASN A 47 8.96 10.04 -4.62
CA ASN A 47 9.06 8.57 -4.57
C ASN A 47 10.20 8.12 -3.66
N GLU A 48 10.20 6.84 -3.27
CA GLU A 48 11.18 6.28 -2.35
C GLU A 48 12.60 6.37 -2.91
N SER A 49 12.83 6.01 -4.17
CA SER A 49 14.15 6.01 -4.80
C SER A 49 14.82 7.38 -4.75
N LEU A 50 14.10 8.45 -5.13
CA LEU A 50 14.62 9.81 -5.07
C LEU A 50 14.96 10.19 -3.63
N MET A 51 14.03 9.96 -2.69
CA MET A 51 14.24 10.27 -1.27
C MET A 51 15.46 9.53 -0.71
N ARG A 52 15.57 8.22 -0.95
CA ARG A 52 16.70 7.40 -0.49
C ARG A 52 18.02 7.95 -1.04
N SER A 53 18.05 8.31 -2.32
CA SER A 53 19.25 8.84 -2.97
C SER A 53 19.70 10.19 -2.40
N THR A 54 18.77 11.13 -2.18
CA THR A 54 19.11 12.46 -1.65
C THR A 54 19.52 12.39 -0.18
N VAL A 55 18.84 11.56 0.63
CA VAL A 55 19.24 11.32 2.03
C VAL A 55 20.62 10.68 2.10
N ARG A 56 20.93 9.72 1.23
CA ARG A 56 22.26 9.09 1.14
C ARG A 56 23.35 10.09 0.80
N GLU A 57 23.09 11.02 -0.13
CA GLU A 57 24.03 12.10 -0.48
C GLU A 57 24.35 13.01 0.72
N VAL A 58 23.35 13.33 1.54
CA VAL A 58 23.52 14.20 2.72
C VAL A 58 24.22 13.49 3.87
N LEU A 59 23.87 12.22 4.15
CA LEU A 59 24.38 11.46 5.29
C LEU A 59 25.72 10.77 5.02
N GLY A 60 25.99 10.40 3.77
CA GLY A 60 27.01 9.41 3.44
C GLY A 60 26.56 7.98 3.78
N ASP A 61 27.30 7.00 3.25
CA ASP A 61 26.90 5.58 3.27
C ASP A 61 26.70 5.02 4.69
N GLU A 62 27.65 5.23 5.60
CA GLU A 62 27.61 4.63 6.94
C GLU A 62 26.38 5.07 7.75
N LYS A 63 26.10 6.37 7.75
CA LYS A 63 24.95 6.95 8.48
C LYS A 63 23.62 6.67 7.81
N TYR A 64 23.61 6.61 6.48
CA TYR A 64 22.44 6.19 5.72
C TYR A 64 22.02 4.77 6.10
N GLU A 65 22.96 3.82 6.10
CA GLU A 65 22.70 2.43 6.49
C GLU A 65 22.27 2.34 7.96
N LEU A 66 22.94 3.07 8.86
CA LEU A 66 22.55 3.13 10.27
C LEU A 66 21.09 3.56 10.46
N PHE A 67 20.70 4.68 9.84
CA PHE A 67 19.36 5.24 9.97
C PHE A 67 18.29 4.28 9.42
N PHE A 68 18.47 3.79 8.19
CA PHE A 68 17.44 2.98 7.55
C PHE A 68 17.36 1.56 8.12
N GLU A 69 18.47 0.95 8.51
CA GLU A 69 18.44 -0.31 9.26
C GLU A 69 17.65 -0.15 10.56
N ARG A 70 17.92 0.94 11.29
CA ARG A 70 17.21 1.20 12.54
C ARG A 70 15.74 1.49 12.28
N LEU A 71 15.40 2.29 11.28
CA LEU A 71 14.02 2.60 10.91
C LEU A 71 13.24 1.32 10.57
N LEU A 72 13.79 0.47 9.71
CA LEU A 72 13.15 -0.79 9.31
C LEU A 72 13.01 -1.77 10.49
N THR A 73 13.91 -1.73 11.48
CA THR A 73 13.77 -2.53 12.72
C THR A 73 12.75 -1.96 13.71
N ALA A 74 12.68 -0.64 13.84
CA ALA A 74 11.78 0.04 14.77
C ALA A 74 10.33 0.09 14.26
N PHE A 75 10.13 0.16 12.94
CA PHE A 75 8.79 0.35 12.36
C PHE A 75 7.85 -0.82 12.58
N PHE A 76 8.35 -2.06 12.57
CA PHE A 76 7.54 -3.25 12.81
C PHE A 76 8.34 -4.39 13.44
N GLY A 77 7.88 -4.88 14.59
CA GLY A 77 8.45 -6.01 15.34
C GLY A 77 7.43 -6.73 16.21
N GLU A 78 7.93 -7.38 17.26
CA GLU A 78 7.15 -8.27 18.14
C GLU A 78 5.96 -7.56 18.82
N ASP A 79 6.19 -6.37 19.37
CA ASP A 79 5.14 -5.62 20.07
C ASP A 79 4.05 -5.13 19.11
N ASP A 80 4.41 -4.85 17.86
CA ASP A 80 3.48 -4.47 16.79
C ASP A 80 2.58 -5.66 16.42
N ALA A 81 3.16 -6.85 16.21
CA ALA A 81 2.41 -8.08 15.96
C ALA A 81 1.49 -8.44 17.14
N LYS A 82 1.98 -8.29 18.37
CA LYS A 82 1.17 -8.50 19.59
C LYS A 82 -0.03 -7.54 19.64
N LEU A 83 0.17 -6.25 19.36
CA LEU A 83 -0.92 -5.27 19.34
C LEU A 83 -1.99 -5.68 18.33
N LEU A 84 -1.60 -6.07 17.12
CA LEU A 84 -2.55 -6.50 16.09
C LEU A 84 -3.36 -7.73 16.52
N ALA A 85 -2.74 -8.70 17.18
CA ALA A 85 -3.45 -9.85 17.74
C ALA A 85 -4.42 -9.45 18.86
N ASP A 86 -4.00 -8.56 19.77
CA ASP A 86 -4.86 -8.02 20.83
C ASP A 86 -6.06 -7.25 20.24
N MET A 87 -5.92 -6.68 19.04
CA MET A 87 -7.02 -6.04 18.30
C MET A 87 -8.00 -7.05 17.68
N GLY A 88 -7.64 -8.33 17.60
CA GLY A 88 -8.42 -9.39 16.97
C GLY A 88 -8.12 -9.59 15.49
N MET A 89 -7.00 -9.05 15.00
CA MET A 89 -6.53 -9.25 13.63
C MET A 89 -5.84 -10.61 13.50
N ASN A 90 -5.97 -11.22 12.32
CA ASN A 90 -5.36 -12.51 12.00
C ASN A 90 -4.60 -12.49 10.67
N CYS A 91 -4.46 -11.32 10.04
CA CYS A 91 -3.75 -11.15 8.79
C CYS A 91 -2.99 -9.82 8.78
N VAL A 92 -1.83 -9.78 8.13
CA VAL A 92 -1.13 -8.55 7.72
C VAL A 92 -0.81 -8.65 6.24
N ARG A 93 -1.05 -7.56 5.50
CA ARG A 93 -0.52 -7.40 4.14
C ARG A 93 0.80 -6.64 4.23
N ILE A 94 1.87 -7.14 3.62
CA ILE A 94 3.21 -6.55 3.70
C ILE A 94 3.63 -6.09 2.30
N PRO A 95 3.40 -4.81 1.95
CA PRO A 95 3.96 -4.18 0.77
C PRO A 95 5.49 -4.19 0.78
N VAL A 96 6.11 -4.65 -0.31
CA VAL A 96 7.56 -4.72 -0.49
C VAL A 96 7.96 -4.11 -1.83
N ASN A 97 8.96 -3.24 -1.81
CA ASN A 97 9.60 -2.72 -3.00
C ASN A 97 10.62 -3.74 -3.53
N TYR A 98 10.59 -4.05 -4.83
CA TYR A 98 11.53 -5.02 -5.43
C TYR A 98 13.01 -4.69 -5.18
N ARG A 99 13.32 -3.42 -4.91
CA ARG A 99 14.67 -2.96 -4.57
C ARG A 99 15.22 -3.56 -3.28
N HIS A 100 14.42 -4.27 -2.48
CA HIS A 100 14.96 -5.11 -1.41
C HIS A 100 15.65 -6.37 -1.93
N PHE A 101 15.24 -6.91 -3.08
CA PHE A 101 15.71 -8.19 -3.62
C PHE A 101 16.70 -8.04 -4.77
N GLU A 102 16.71 -6.90 -5.46
CA GLU A 102 17.53 -6.70 -6.67
C GLU A 102 17.93 -5.23 -6.81
N ASP A 103 19.03 -4.94 -7.51
CA ASP A 103 19.41 -3.58 -7.91
C ASP A 103 19.23 -3.39 -9.42
N ASP A 104 18.74 -2.21 -9.85
CA ASP A 104 18.62 -1.88 -11.28
C ASP A 104 19.94 -1.96 -12.06
N ALA A 105 21.07 -1.69 -11.39
CA ALA A 105 22.39 -1.76 -11.99
C ALA A 105 22.91 -3.20 -12.16
N ARG A 106 22.29 -4.17 -11.48
CA ARG A 106 22.68 -5.59 -11.47
C ARG A 106 21.43 -6.47 -11.55
N PRO A 107 20.70 -6.43 -12.68
CA PRO A 107 19.49 -7.24 -12.84
C PRO A 107 19.85 -8.73 -12.78
N PHE A 108 18.95 -9.52 -12.21
CA PHE A 108 19.06 -10.95 -11.92
C PHE A 108 20.13 -11.34 -10.89
N GLU A 109 20.80 -10.36 -10.25
CA GLU A 109 21.64 -10.59 -9.08
C GLU A 109 20.83 -10.32 -7.79
N PHE A 110 20.44 -11.40 -7.13
CA PHE A 110 19.54 -11.33 -5.97
C PHE A 110 20.26 -11.09 -4.64
N LYS A 111 19.62 -10.28 -3.79
CA LYS A 111 20.05 -9.91 -2.44
C LYS A 111 19.34 -10.79 -1.41
N GLU A 112 20.03 -11.82 -0.93
CA GLU A 112 19.51 -12.73 0.09
C GLU A 112 19.18 -11.98 1.40
N GLU A 113 19.91 -10.92 1.71
CA GLU A 113 19.64 -10.04 2.85
C GLU A 113 18.30 -9.31 2.75
N GLY A 114 17.71 -9.22 1.55
CA GLY A 114 16.40 -8.62 1.30
C GLY A 114 15.26 -9.31 2.05
N PHE A 115 15.41 -10.61 2.35
CA PHE A 115 14.41 -11.37 3.10
C PHE A 115 14.45 -11.13 4.61
N ARG A 116 15.57 -10.64 5.16
CA ARG A 116 15.80 -10.61 6.62
C ARG A 116 14.73 -9.86 7.41
N HIS A 117 14.28 -8.70 6.92
CA HIS A 117 13.24 -7.93 7.59
C HIS A 117 11.87 -8.55 7.44
N LEU A 118 11.58 -9.09 6.25
CA LEU A 118 10.33 -9.76 5.95
C LEU A 118 10.17 -11.03 6.80
N ASP A 119 11.22 -11.88 6.88
CA ASP A 119 11.27 -13.07 7.73
C ASP A 119 11.04 -12.72 9.20
N ARG A 120 11.72 -11.70 9.72
CA ARG A 120 11.56 -11.24 11.10
C ARG A 120 10.11 -10.85 11.40
N ALA A 121 9.44 -10.14 10.49
CA ALA A 121 8.06 -9.73 10.67
C ALA A 121 7.08 -10.91 10.55
N ILE A 122 7.26 -11.79 9.55
CA ILE A 122 6.45 -13.00 9.39
C ILE A 122 6.57 -13.89 10.63
N GLU A 123 7.77 -14.08 11.17
CA GLU A 123 7.98 -14.86 12.38
C GLU A 123 7.34 -14.22 13.63
N ALA A 124 7.36 -12.89 13.74
CA ALA A 124 6.65 -12.18 14.80
C ALA A 124 5.13 -12.39 14.66
N CYS A 125 4.57 -12.19 13.48
CA CYS A 125 3.16 -12.45 13.20
C CYS A 125 2.76 -13.91 13.49
N ALA A 126 3.58 -14.88 13.08
CA ALA A 126 3.37 -16.30 13.32
C ALA A 126 3.23 -16.65 14.81
N ARG A 127 4.06 -16.05 15.69
CA ARG A 127 3.97 -16.25 17.15
C ARG A 127 2.65 -15.78 17.76
N HIS A 128 1.95 -14.87 17.09
CA HIS A 128 0.67 -14.29 17.53
C HIS A 128 -0.53 -14.78 16.72
N GLY A 129 -0.37 -15.82 15.88
CA GLY A 129 -1.48 -16.37 15.11
C GLY A 129 -1.92 -15.49 13.93
N ILE A 130 -1.02 -14.67 13.40
CA ILE A 130 -1.29 -13.73 12.31
C ILE A 130 -0.64 -14.24 11.02
N TYR A 131 -1.45 -14.41 9.98
CA TYR A 131 -0.99 -14.71 8.63
C TYR A 131 -0.37 -13.49 7.94
N SER A 132 0.55 -13.72 7.02
CA SER A 132 1.16 -12.67 6.19
C SER A 132 0.83 -12.85 4.71
N VAL A 133 0.42 -11.78 4.03
CA VAL A 133 0.34 -11.72 2.57
C VAL A 133 1.52 -10.88 2.07
N VAL A 134 2.44 -11.49 1.32
CA VAL A 134 3.60 -10.80 0.75
C VAL A 134 3.17 -10.12 -0.54
N ASP A 135 3.28 -8.80 -0.60
CA ASP A 135 2.80 -7.97 -1.70
C ASP A 135 3.98 -7.28 -2.40
N LEU A 136 4.24 -7.63 -3.66
CA LEU A 136 5.26 -6.93 -4.44
C LEU A 136 4.67 -5.63 -5.00
N HIS A 137 4.88 -4.57 -4.23
CA HIS A 137 4.14 -3.33 -4.33
C HIS A 137 4.76 -2.32 -5.31
N ALA A 138 6.06 -2.43 -5.56
CA ALA A 138 6.76 -1.71 -6.61
C ALA A 138 7.55 -2.69 -7.47
N LEU A 139 7.40 -2.59 -8.79
CA LEU A 139 8.07 -3.44 -9.78
C LEU A 139 9.22 -2.69 -10.48
N PRO A 140 10.23 -3.42 -11.02
CA PRO A 140 11.11 -2.87 -12.05
C PRO A 140 10.29 -2.17 -13.14
N GLY A 141 10.66 -0.93 -13.48
CA GLY A 141 9.94 -0.12 -14.47
C GLY A 141 8.62 0.49 -14.02
N SER A 142 8.15 0.22 -12.79
CA SER A 142 6.89 0.70 -12.20
C SER A 142 5.63 0.29 -12.98
N GLN A 143 4.69 -0.34 -12.28
CA GLN A 143 3.47 -0.91 -12.87
C GLN A 143 2.28 0.06 -12.90
N ASN A 144 2.45 1.27 -12.37
CA ASN A 144 1.43 2.31 -12.43
C ASN A 144 2.06 3.71 -12.46
N HIS A 145 1.21 4.74 -12.44
CA HIS A 145 1.61 6.13 -12.66
C HIS A 145 1.98 6.86 -11.36
N HIS A 146 1.94 6.20 -10.21
CA HIS A 146 2.01 6.88 -8.91
C HIS A 146 3.28 6.56 -8.12
N TRP A 147 3.55 7.38 -7.10
CA TRP A 147 4.76 7.32 -6.27
C TRP A 147 4.87 6.01 -5.48
N HIS A 148 3.76 5.34 -5.17
CA HIS A 148 3.74 4.12 -4.34
C HIS A 148 4.26 2.89 -5.11
N SER A 149 4.33 2.93 -6.45
CA SER A 149 5.09 1.97 -7.27
C SER A 149 6.54 2.41 -7.50
N ASP A 150 7.04 3.32 -6.66
CA ASP A 150 8.36 3.95 -6.75
C ASP A 150 8.66 4.55 -8.13
N ASN A 151 7.64 5.19 -8.72
CA ASN A 151 7.73 5.76 -10.07
C ASN A 151 8.18 7.24 -10.04
N PRO A 152 9.39 7.58 -10.52
CA PRO A 152 9.83 8.97 -10.59
C PRO A 152 9.31 9.73 -11.82
N THR A 153 8.77 9.02 -12.81
CA THR A 153 8.39 9.59 -14.12
C THR A 153 6.89 9.72 -14.32
N HIS A 154 6.09 9.06 -13.49
CA HIS A 154 4.65 8.90 -13.67
C HIS A 154 4.27 8.24 -15.01
N ARG A 155 5.18 7.44 -15.57
CA ARG A 155 4.94 6.58 -16.72
C ARG A 155 5.23 5.12 -16.33
N PRO A 156 4.31 4.17 -16.53
CA PRO A 156 4.51 2.78 -16.14
C PRO A 156 5.32 2.01 -17.20
N ALA A 157 6.64 2.14 -17.17
CA ALA A 157 7.53 1.52 -18.16
C ALA A 157 7.55 -0.02 -18.09
N PHE A 158 7.01 -0.62 -17.03
CA PHE A 158 6.83 -2.07 -16.88
C PHE A 158 6.09 -2.70 -18.07
N PHE A 159 5.10 -2.01 -18.63
CA PHE A 159 4.31 -2.51 -19.77
C PHE A 159 5.01 -2.33 -21.11
N ASP A 160 5.99 -1.43 -21.20
CA ASP A 160 6.72 -1.11 -22.43
C ASP A 160 7.90 -2.06 -22.69
N HIS A 161 8.44 -2.70 -21.65
CA HIS A 161 9.71 -3.43 -21.73
C HIS A 161 9.63 -4.85 -21.12
N PRO A 162 9.71 -5.90 -21.95
CA PRO A 162 9.73 -7.30 -21.49
C PRO A 162 10.82 -7.61 -20.46
N HIS A 163 11.96 -6.91 -20.52
CA HIS A 163 13.04 -7.07 -19.54
C HIS A 163 12.59 -6.81 -18.10
N PHE A 164 11.70 -5.84 -17.86
CA PHE A 164 11.18 -5.61 -16.51
C PHE A 164 10.25 -6.74 -16.06
N GLN A 165 9.47 -7.31 -16.97
CA GLN A 165 8.60 -8.47 -16.73
C GLN A 165 9.43 -9.72 -16.40
N ASP A 166 10.54 -9.94 -17.12
CA ASP A 166 11.48 -11.03 -16.85
C ASP A 166 12.08 -10.95 -15.44
N ARG A 167 12.46 -9.74 -15.01
CA ARG A 167 12.97 -9.50 -13.65
C ARG A 167 11.91 -9.80 -12.60
N VAL A 168 10.66 -9.38 -12.80
CA VAL A 168 9.56 -9.66 -11.85
C VAL A 168 9.29 -11.16 -11.72
N VAL A 169 9.29 -11.90 -12.82
CA VAL A 169 9.15 -13.37 -12.77
C VAL A 169 10.29 -13.98 -11.96
N ALA A 170 11.53 -13.59 -12.22
CA ALA A 170 12.68 -14.13 -11.51
C ALA A 170 12.68 -13.75 -10.01
N ILE A 171 12.26 -12.54 -9.65
CA ILE A 171 12.04 -12.13 -8.25
C ILE A 171 10.99 -13.03 -7.59
N TRP A 172 9.86 -13.26 -8.25
CA TRP A 172 8.80 -14.12 -7.70
C TRP A 172 9.21 -15.58 -7.57
N GLU A 173 10.03 -16.11 -8.48
CA GLU A 173 10.62 -17.44 -8.32
C GLU A 173 11.48 -17.53 -7.05
N ARG A 174 12.26 -16.48 -6.71
CA ARG A 174 13.04 -16.42 -5.46
C ARG A 174 12.14 -16.32 -4.23
N ILE A 175 11.11 -15.47 -4.26
CA ILE A 175 10.16 -15.31 -3.15
C ILE A 175 9.40 -16.63 -2.90
N ALA A 176 8.90 -17.27 -3.96
CA ALA A 176 8.20 -18.55 -3.87
C ALA A 176 9.11 -19.65 -3.31
N GLU A 177 10.36 -19.77 -3.80
CA GLU A 177 11.31 -20.77 -3.29
C GLU A 177 11.61 -20.59 -1.80
N HIS A 178 11.72 -19.34 -1.35
CA HIS A 178 12.01 -19.00 0.05
C HIS A 178 10.83 -19.29 0.99
N TYR A 179 9.60 -18.99 0.56
CA TYR A 179 8.41 -19.08 1.42
C TYR A 179 7.54 -20.32 1.23
N LYS A 180 7.76 -21.16 0.19
CA LYS A 180 6.87 -22.30 -0.13
C LYS A 180 6.51 -23.19 1.04
N ASP A 181 7.41 -23.37 2.01
CA ASP A 181 7.24 -24.24 3.18
C ASP A 181 6.78 -23.52 4.46
N ASN A 182 6.53 -22.21 4.41
CA ASN A 182 6.13 -21.42 5.57
C ASN A 182 4.59 -21.22 5.63
N PRO A 183 3.86 -21.96 6.48
CA PRO A 183 2.40 -21.90 6.52
C PRO A 183 1.84 -20.57 7.08
N TRP A 184 2.68 -19.72 7.67
CA TRP A 184 2.26 -18.40 8.16
C TRP A 184 2.28 -17.33 7.07
N VAL A 185 2.77 -17.67 5.88
CA VAL A 185 2.43 -16.93 4.66
C VAL A 185 1.07 -17.44 4.21
N ALA A 186 0.04 -16.58 4.21
CA ALA A 186 -1.26 -16.95 3.64
C ALA A 186 -1.18 -17.02 2.11
N GLY A 187 -0.34 -16.19 1.51
CA GLY A 187 -0.14 -16.17 0.08
C GLY A 187 0.64 -14.98 -0.42
N TYR A 188 0.63 -14.85 -1.75
CA TYR A 188 1.40 -13.89 -2.51
C TYR A 188 0.45 -12.96 -3.25
N ASN A 189 0.70 -11.65 -3.18
CA ASN A 189 0.07 -10.63 -4.01
C ASN A 189 1.08 -10.19 -5.09
N PRO A 190 1.03 -10.78 -6.30
CA PRO A 190 2.17 -10.71 -7.22
C PRO A 190 2.45 -9.33 -7.80
N ILE A 191 1.41 -8.52 -7.97
CA ILE A 191 1.47 -7.18 -8.53
C ILE A 191 0.43 -6.34 -7.80
N ASN A 192 0.86 -5.27 -7.15
CA ASN A 192 -0.06 -4.27 -6.64
C ASN A 192 -0.51 -3.32 -7.74
N GLU A 193 -1.83 -3.09 -7.86
CA GLU A 193 -2.42 -2.00 -8.64
C GLU A 193 -1.78 -1.76 -10.03
N PRO A 194 -1.73 -2.76 -10.93
CA PRO A 194 -1.29 -2.50 -12.30
C PRO A 194 -2.23 -1.51 -12.97
N ALA A 195 -1.67 -0.64 -13.82
CA ALA A 195 -2.40 0.36 -14.58
C ALA A 195 -1.92 0.40 -16.03
N ASP A 196 -2.25 -0.66 -16.77
CA ASP A 196 -1.96 -0.84 -18.19
C ASP A 196 -3.04 -0.20 -19.06
N GLU A 197 -2.69 0.92 -19.70
CA GLU A 197 -3.56 1.64 -20.64
C GLU A 197 -3.93 0.77 -21.85
N SER A 198 -3.03 -0.09 -22.32
CA SER A 198 -3.29 -0.96 -23.47
C SER A 198 -4.26 -2.09 -23.15
N ARG A 199 -4.34 -2.48 -21.86
CA ARG A 199 -5.06 -3.67 -21.35
C ARG A 199 -4.59 -4.99 -21.96
N GLN A 200 -3.46 -4.99 -22.68
CA GLN A 200 -2.98 -6.15 -23.45
C GLN A 200 -1.85 -6.90 -22.75
N VAL A 201 -1.26 -6.32 -21.69
CA VAL A 201 -0.07 -6.89 -21.04
C VAL A 201 -0.44 -7.62 -19.75
N VAL A 202 -1.33 -7.06 -18.93
CA VAL A 202 -1.62 -7.58 -17.57
C VAL A 202 -2.08 -9.04 -17.60
N GLY A 203 -3.05 -9.40 -18.44
CA GLY A 203 -3.56 -10.78 -18.56
C GLY A 203 -2.49 -11.79 -18.95
N PRO A 204 -1.83 -11.64 -20.13
CA PRO A 204 -0.75 -12.53 -20.56
C PRO A 204 0.41 -12.60 -19.58
N PHE A 205 0.76 -11.48 -18.92
CA PHE A 205 1.81 -11.46 -17.92
C PHE A 205 1.41 -12.26 -16.67
N TYR A 206 0.18 -12.13 -16.18
CA TYR A 206 -0.31 -12.95 -15.06
C TYR A 206 -0.28 -14.44 -15.39
N THR A 207 -0.66 -14.86 -16.60
CA THR A 207 -0.55 -16.28 -17.02
C THR A 207 0.87 -16.80 -16.83
N ARG A 208 1.86 -16.07 -17.37
CA ARG A 208 3.27 -16.42 -17.24
C ARG A 208 3.74 -16.42 -15.78
N LEU A 209 3.33 -15.41 -15.00
CA LEU A 209 3.76 -15.24 -13.62
C LEU A 209 3.17 -16.32 -12.69
N VAL A 210 1.89 -16.64 -12.87
CA VAL A 210 1.21 -17.71 -12.14
C VAL A 210 1.85 -19.05 -12.45
N GLU A 211 2.14 -19.36 -13.73
CA GLU A 211 2.83 -20.59 -14.12
C GLU A 211 4.21 -20.71 -13.46
N ALA A 212 4.99 -19.63 -13.45
CA ALA A 212 6.32 -19.60 -12.83
C ALA A 212 6.26 -19.83 -11.31
N ILE A 213 5.35 -19.13 -10.62
CA ILE A 213 5.16 -19.31 -9.16
C ILE A 213 4.68 -20.73 -8.88
N ARG A 214 3.67 -21.24 -9.60
CA ARG A 214 3.09 -22.57 -9.39
C ARG A 214 4.04 -23.72 -9.72
N ALA A 215 5.05 -23.50 -10.55
CA ALA A 215 6.11 -24.48 -10.78
C ALA A 215 6.99 -24.72 -9.54
N ILE A 216 7.01 -23.78 -8.60
CA ILE A 216 7.80 -23.81 -7.36
C ILE A 216 6.90 -24.04 -6.13
N ASP A 217 5.73 -23.40 -6.11
CA ASP A 217 4.82 -23.34 -4.98
C ASP A 217 3.35 -23.44 -5.43
N ASP A 218 2.79 -24.64 -5.29
CA ASP A 218 1.40 -24.96 -5.60
C ASP A 218 0.45 -24.80 -4.40
N ARG A 219 0.95 -24.43 -3.21
CA ARG A 219 0.17 -24.43 -1.96
C ARG A 219 -0.35 -23.05 -1.56
N HIS A 220 0.44 -22.01 -1.74
CA HIS A 220 0.07 -20.67 -1.28
C HIS A 220 -1.02 -20.02 -2.12
N ILE A 221 -1.89 -19.21 -1.51
CA ILE A 221 -2.94 -18.50 -2.25
C ILE A 221 -2.30 -17.41 -3.11
N LEU A 222 -2.80 -17.22 -4.33
CA LEU A 222 -2.44 -16.05 -5.15
C LEU A 222 -3.53 -14.97 -5.00
N PHE A 223 -3.12 -13.78 -4.59
CA PHE A 223 -3.95 -12.59 -4.43
C PHE A 223 -3.69 -11.69 -5.64
N LEU A 224 -4.53 -11.74 -6.66
CA LEU A 224 -4.30 -11.04 -7.94
C LEU A 224 -5.10 -9.74 -8.00
N ASP A 225 -4.39 -8.62 -8.17
CA ASP A 225 -5.01 -7.31 -8.37
C ASP A 225 -5.49 -7.15 -9.81
N GLY A 226 -6.64 -6.49 -9.97
CA GLY A 226 -7.14 -6.07 -11.27
C GLY A 226 -6.34 -4.91 -11.88
N ASN A 227 -6.59 -4.64 -13.16
CA ASN A 227 -6.05 -3.47 -13.84
C ASN A 227 -6.67 -2.16 -13.31
N THR A 228 -6.10 -1.04 -13.71
CA THR A 228 -6.56 0.31 -13.36
C THR A 228 -6.63 0.48 -11.85
N TYR A 229 -5.54 0.19 -11.14
CA TYR A 229 -5.48 0.28 -9.67
C TYR A 229 -6.47 -0.67 -8.98
N SER A 230 -6.49 -1.93 -9.43
CA SER A 230 -7.30 -2.98 -8.82
C SER A 230 -8.82 -2.70 -8.87
N THR A 231 -9.25 -2.04 -9.95
CA THR A 231 -10.63 -1.59 -10.15
C THR A 231 -11.37 -2.35 -11.25
N GLU A 232 -10.63 -2.98 -12.16
CA GLU A 232 -11.12 -3.62 -13.38
C GLU A 232 -10.49 -5.01 -13.56
N PHE A 233 -11.30 -6.05 -13.76
CA PHE A 233 -10.85 -7.46 -13.74
C PHE A 233 -11.10 -8.19 -15.07
N ASP A 234 -11.58 -7.49 -16.08
CA ASP A 234 -11.79 -8.01 -17.44
C ASP A 234 -10.49 -8.27 -18.22
N VAL A 235 -9.32 -7.98 -17.61
CA VAL A 235 -8.00 -8.31 -18.16
C VAL A 235 -7.58 -9.77 -17.94
N PHE A 236 -8.27 -10.53 -17.09
CA PHE A 236 -7.94 -11.91 -16.82
C PHE A 236 -8.54 -12.85 -17.86
N ASP A 237 -7.68 -13.50 -18.66
CA ASP A 237 -8.06 -14.47 -19.69
C ASP A 237 -8.28 -15.90 -19.15
N ALA A 238 -7.88 -16.15 -17.90
CA ALA A 238 -7.99 -17.45 -17.25
C ALA A 238 -8.34 -17.30 -15.78
N GLU A 239 -8.87 -18.39 -15.21
CA GLU A 239 -9.08 -18.56 -13.79
C GLU A 239 -8.10 -19.62 -13.29
N TRP A 240 -7.47 -19.37 -12.14
CA TRP A 240 -6.50 -20.30 -11.54
C TRP A 240 -7.01 -20.84 -10.21
N ASP A 241 -6.66 -22.08 -9.91
CA ASP A 241 -6.95 -22.68 -8.60
C ASP A 241 -6.23 -21.92 -7.48
N ASN A 242 -6.82 -21.97 -6.29
CA ASN A 242 -6.25 -21.38 -5.08
C ASN A 242 -5.87 -19.90 -5.24
N THR A 243 -6.78 -19.13 -5.85
CA THR A 243 -6.59 -17.72 -6.23
C THR A 243 -7.74 -16.85 -5.70
N VAL A 244 -7.43 -15.60 -5.40
CA VAL A 244 -8.34 -14.54 -4.96
C VAL A 244 -8.10 -13.32 -5.83
N TYR A 245 -9.18 -12.71 -6.33
CA TYR A 245 -9.11 -11.44 -7.05
C TYR A 245 -9.32 -10.30 -6.06
N VAL A 246 -8.24 -9.57 -5.76
CA VAL A 246 -8.17 -8.52 -4.75
C VAL A 246 -8.77 -7.26 -5.33
N CYS A 247 -9.68 -6.60 -4.61
CA CYS A 247 -10.20 -5.29 -5.01
C CYS A 247 -9.82 -4.20 -4.00
N HIS A 248 -9.59 -2.98 -4.48
CA HIS A 248 -9.37 -1.80 -3.64
C HIS A 248 -10.62 -0.91 -3.62
N ASP A 249 -11.12 -0.59 -2.43
CA ASP A 249 -12.43 0.03 -2.21
C ASP A 249 -12.34 1.34 -1.41
N TYR A 250 -11.57 2.30 -1.91
CA TYR A 250 -11.53 3.65 -1.34
C TYR A 250 -12.81 4.44 -1.65
N ALA A 251 -13.54 4.88 -0.62
CA ALA A 251 -14.71 5.74 -0.81
C ALA A 251 -14.28 7.20 -1.03
N ALA A 252 -14.81 7.89 -2.05
CA ALA A 252 -14.57 9.32 -2.29
C ALA A 252 -14.86 10.22 -1.06
N PRO A 253 -16.00 10.06 -0.32
CA PRO A 253 -16.21 10.78 0.93
C PRO A 253 -15.31 10.27 2.07
N GLY A 254 -14.40 9.34 1.82
CA GLY A 254 -13.33 8.92 2.72
C GLY A 254 -12.03 9.71 2.53
N MET A 255 -11.86 10.37 1.37
CA MET A 255 -10.59 10.96 0.94
C MET A 255 -10.36 12.37 1.51
N GLY A 256 -9.15 12.91 1.35
CA GLY A 256 -8.76 14.23 1.88
C GLY A 256 -9.66 15.38 1.42
N ASN A 257 -10.04 15.38 0.14
CA ASN A 257 -10.97 16.34 -0.48
C ASN A 257 -12.45 15.89 -0.43
N GLY A 258 -12.76 14.78 0.24
CA GLY A 258 -14.11 14.25 0.32
C GLY A 258 -15.07 15.27 0.97
N GLY A 259 -16.28 15.38 0.43
CA GLY A 259 -17.34 16.20 1.02
C GLY A 259 -18.05 15.50 2.18
N ASP A 260 -19.29 15.90 2.42
CA ASP A 260 -20.12 15.38 3.52
C ASP A 260 -20.54 13.93 3.29
N TYR A 261 -20.76 13.19 4.38
CA TYR A 261 -21.30 11.84 4.35
C TYR A 261 -22.33 11.59 5.48
N PRO A 262 -23.56 11.15 5.14
CA PRO A 262 -24.13 11.11 3.79
C PRO A 262 -24.20 12.51 3.17
N GLY A 263 -23.90 12.64 1.89
CA GLY A 263 -23.73 13.97 1.29
C GLY A 263 -23.19 13.94 -0.12
N VAL A 264 -22.55 15.02 -0.56
CA VAL A 264 -22.05 15.16 -1.93
C VAL A 264 -20.53 15.29 -1.92
N THR A 265 -19.87 14.49 -2.75
CA THR A 265 -18.43 14.59 -3.06
C THR A 265 -18.29 14.63 -4.58
N ASP A 266 -17.54 15.59 -5.11
CA ASP A 266 -17.28 15.76 -6.55
C ASP A 266 -18.56 15.71 -7.42
N GLY A 267 -19.62 16.35 -6.95
CA GLY A 267 -20.92 16.42 -7.65
C GLY A 267 -21.75 15.14 -7.62
N LYS A 268 -21.30 14.08 -6.92
CA LYS A 268 -22.03 12.83 -6.74
C LYS A 268 -22.51 12.67 -5.30
N HIS A 269 -23.75 12.20 -5.12
CA HIS A 269 -24.28 11.86 -3.80
C HIS A 269 -23.73 10.51 -3.31
N TYR A 270 -23.34 10.46 -2.05
CA TYR A 270 -22.85 9.28 -1.35
C TYR A 270 -23.63 9.07 -0.05
N ASP A 271 -24.16 7.86 0.09
CA ASP A 271 -24.71 7.28 1.29
C ASP A 271 -24.28 5.80 1.35
N LYS A 272 -24.79 5.05 2.34
CA LYS A 272 -24.46 3.62 2.48
C LYS A 272 -24.84 2.80 1.25
N ALA A 273 -25.95 3.10 0.58
CA ALA A 273 -26.38 2.39 -0.61
C ALA A 273 -25.43 2.64 -1.79
N ALA A 274 -24.90 3.86 -1.92
CA ALA A 274 -23.87 4.20 -2.89
C ALA A 274 -22.55 3.46 -2.62
N LEU A 275 -22.15 3.32 -1.35
CA LEU A 275 -20.99 2.50 -0.97
C LEU A 275 -21.21 1.03 -1.31
N GLU A 276 -22.38 0.47 -0.98
CA GLU A 276 -22.72 -0.92 -1.28
C GLU A 276 -22.77 -1.20 -2.78
N ALA A 277 -23.34 -0.30 -3.58
CA ALA A 277 -23.35 -0.42 -5.04
C ALA A 277 -21.93 -0.44 -5.63
N LYS A 278 -21.02 0.41 -5.11
CA LYS A 278 -19.61 0.41 -5.53
C LYS A 278 -18.92 -0.90 -5.12
N TYR A 279 -19.10 -1.34 -3.89
CA TYR A 279 -18.53 -2.61 -3.40
C TYR A 279 -18.99 -3.81 -4.25
N LEU A 280 -20.28 -3.87 -4.61
CA LEU A 280 -20.81 -4.92 -5.47
C LEU A 280 -20.21 -4.87 -6.88
N GLN A 281 -20.00 -3.67 -7.42
CA GLN A 281 -19.28 -3.50 -8.69
C GLN A 281 -17.83 -3.98 -8.60
N ARG A 282 -17.12 -3.61 -7.53
CA ARG A 282 -15.70 -3.98 -7.30
C ARG A 282 -15.49 -5.47 -7.08
N THR A 283 -16.50 -6.16 -6.54
CA THR A 283 -16.43 -7.59 -6.22
C THR A 283 -17.15 -8.48 -7.23
N GLU A 284 -17.63 -7.92 -8.35
CA GLU A 284 -18.38 -8.66 -9.36
C GLU A 284 -17.58 -9.87 -9.86
N TYR A 285 -16.29 -9.67 -10.17
CA TYR A 285 -15.45 -10.72 -10.72
C TYR A 285 -15.27 -11.88 -9.73
N SER A 286 -14.91 -11.59 -8.47
CA SER A 286 -14.76 -12.61 -7.42
C SER A 286 -16.08 -13.36 -7.17
N ARG A 287 -17.24 -12.69 -7.29
CA ARG A 287 -18.55 -13.35 -7.18
C ARG A 287 -18.83 -14.27 -8.36
N ARG A 288 -18.48 -13.83 -9.57
CA ARG A 288 -18.71 -14.56 -10.83
C ARG A 288 -17.84 -15.81 -10.90
N THR A 289 -16.57 -15.72 -10.50
CA THR A 289 -15.63 -16.86 -10.45
C THR A 289 -15.79 -17.70 -9.20
N GLY A 290 -16.61 -17.25 -8.23
CA GLY A 290 -16.90 -17.99 -7.01
C GLY A 290 -15.73 -18.07 -6.03
N THR A 291 -14.73 -17.19 -6.15
CA THR A 291 -13.60 -17.09 -5.22
C THR A 291 -13.97 -16.33 -3.94
N PRO A 292 -13.16 -16.42 -2.87
CA PRO A 292 -13.32 -15.55 -1.72
C PRO A 292 -13.21 -14.07 -2.12
N ILE A 293 -13.88 -13.21 -1.36
CA ILE A 293 -13.72 -11.77 -1.49
C ILE A 293 -12.75 -11.30 -0.42
N TRP A 294 -11.70 -10.60 -0.86
CA TRP A 294 -10.76 -9.93 0.01
C TRP A 294 -10.54 -8.49 -0.47
N VAL A 295 -10.93 -7.53 0.36
CA VAL A 295 -10.71 -6.10 0.09
C VAL A 295 -9.28 -5.77 0.54
N GLY A 296 -8.36 -5.68 -0.42
CA GLY A 296 -6.92 -5.53 -0.14
C GLY A 296 -6.56 -4.18 0.46
N GLU A 297 -7.32 -3.14 0.09
CA GLU A 297 -7.11 -1.78 0.58
C GLU A 297 -8.44 -1.01 0.69
N PHE A 298 -8.60 -0.35 1.83
CA PHE A 298 -9.63 0.64 2.12
C PHE A 298 -9.27 1.36 3.41
N ALA A 299 -9.64 2.63 3.52
CA ALA A 299 -9.72 3.39 4.76
C ALA A 299 -10.07 4.85 4.43
N PRO A 300 -10.66 5.59 5.38
CA PRO A 300 -10.70 7.04 5.28
C PRO A 300 -9.35 7.68 5.61
N ILE A 301 -9.18 8.93 5.18
CA ILE A 301 -8.09 9.84 5.55
C ILE A 301 -8.61 10.80 6.61
N TYR A 302 -8.01 10.78 7.80
CA TYR A 302 -8.38 11.67 8.90
C TYR A 302 -7.64 13.00 8.79
N THR A 303 -8.36 14.08 9.05
CA THR A 303 -7.90 15.45 8.80
C THR A 303 -7.49 16.19 10.08
N GLY A 304 -7.90 15.69 11.24
CA GLY A 304 -7.79 16.38 12.53
C GLY A 304 -8.95 17.38 12.78
N ASP A 305 -9.87 17.52 11.82
CA ASP A 305 -11.14 18.23 12.01
C ASP A 305 -12.21 17.22 12.41
N GLU A 306 -12.67 17.30 13.65
CA GLU A 306 -13.61 16.33 14.23
C GLU A 306 -14.97 16.29 13.52
N HIS A 307 -15.42 17.39 12.89
CA HIS A 307 -16.64 17.36 12.10
C HIS A 307 -16.48 16.46 10.86
N LYS A 308 -15.34 16.60 10.15
CA LYS A 308 -15.01 15.74 9.01
C LYS A 308 -14.70 14.31 9.47
N ASP A 309 -13.90 14.16 10.52
CA ASP A 309 -13.45 12.86 11.00
C ASP A 309 -14.60 12.02 11.55
N ALA A 310 -15.66 12.64 12.10
CA ALA A 310 -16.90 11.93 12.44
C ALA A 310 -17.57 11.30 11.21
N MET A 311 -17.64 12.02 10.10
CA MET A 311 -18.17 11.49 8.84
C MET A 311 -17.26 10.40 8.26
N ARG A 312 -15.94 10.57 8.35
CA ARG A 312 -14.96 9.55 7.95
C ARG A 312 -15.09 8.25 8.74
N ARG A 313 -15.33 8.34 10.05
CA ARG A 313 -15.65 7.17 10.89
C ARG A 313 -16.96 6.52 10.47
N GLN A 314 -17.97 7.29 10.05
CA GLN A 314 -19.24 6.74 9.57
C GLN A 314 -19.08 6.03 8.20
N VAL A 315 -18.28 6.57 7.28
CA VAL A 315 -17.91 5.89 6.02
C VAL A 315 -17.27 4.53 6.33
N LEU A 316 -16.28 4.50 7.22
CA LEU A 316 -15.60 3.26 7.61
C LEU A 316 -16.58 2.25 8.23
N ALA A 317 -17.46 2.70 9.13
CA ALA A 317 -18.44 1.84 9.78
C ALA A 317 -19.39 1.20 8.77
N ASP A 318 -19.84 1.95 7.76
CA ASP A 318 -20.72 1.43 6.72
C ASP A 318 -20.02 0.44 5.78
N GLN A 319 -18.76 0.70 5.40
CA GLN A 319 -17.96 -0.26 4.62
C GLN A 319 -17.74 -1.57 5.40
N LEU A 320 -17.34 -1.49 6.67
CA LEU A 320 -17.14 -2.67 7.51
C LEU A 320 -18.42 -3.48 7.71
N ASP A 321 -19.58 -2.82 7.84
CA ASP A 321 -20.88 -3.50 7.90
C ASP A 321 -21.24 -4.19 6.58
N ILE A 322 -20.98 -3.56 5.43
CA ILE A 322 -21.13 -4.20 4.11
C ILE A 322 -20.25 -5.45 4.03
N TYR A 323 -18.96 -5.34 4.37
CA TYR A 323 -18.02 -6.46 4.29
C TYR A 323 -18.40 -7.60 5.24
N ARG A 324 -18.89 -7.27 6.44
CA ARG A 324 -19.35 -8.27 7.41
C ARG A 324 -20.57 -9.03 6.93
N ARG A 325 -21.57 -8.34 6.34
CA ARG A 325 -22.78 -8.97 5.79
C ARG A 325 -22.46 -9.95 4.66
N ASP A 326 -21.44 -9.67 3.87
CA ASP A 326 -21.02 -10.52 2.75
C ASP A 326 -19.93 -11.55 3.13
N GLY A 327 -19.44 -11.54 4.37
CA GLY A 327 -18.37 -12.43 4.83
C GLY A 327 -16.98 -12.12 4.26
N ALA A 328 -16.80 -10.97 3.60
CA ALA A 328 -15.55 -10.59 2.96
C ALA A 328 -14.41 -10.40 3.96
N GLY A 329 -13.22 -10.93 3.64
CA GLY A 329 -11.99 -10.57 4.32
C GLY A 329 -11.51 -9.17 3.88
N TRP A 330 -10.58 -8.58 4.62
CA TRP A 330 -10.09 -7.25 4.33
C TRP A 330 -8.72 -6.96 4.95
N SER A 331 -8.01 -6.01 4.36
CA SER A 331 -6.81 -5.38 4.89
C SER A 331 -7.00 -3.86 4.84
N SER A 332 -7.09 -3.23 6.02
CA SER A 332 -7.26 -1.77 6.08
C SER A 332 -5.92 -1.08 5.82
N TRP A 333 -5.95 0.00 5.04
CA TRP A 333 -4.81 0.87 4.82
C TRP A 333 -4.84 1.98 5.89
N MET A 334 -4.13 1.86 7.02
CA MET A 334 -2.93 1.06 7.22
C MET A 334 -2.53 0.94 8.69
N TYR A 335 -1.40 0.30 8.98
CA TYR A 335 -0.92 0.06 10.34
C TYR A 335 -0.40 1.32 11.06
N LYS A 336 0.62 1.99 10.52
CA LYS A 336 1.40 3.02 11.24
C LYS A 336 1.80 4.19 10.35
N ASP A 337 1.58 5.42 10.79
CA ASP A 337 1.93 6.62 10.02
C ASP A 337 2.15 7.87 10.90
N LEU A 338 2.18 9.05 10.28
CA LEU A 338 2.24 10.36 10.95
C LEU A 338 0.85 10.93 11.35
N GLY A 339 -0.18 10.10 11.48
CA GLY A 339 -1.50 10.51 11.96
C GLY A 339 -2.58 10.69 10.89
N ARG A 340 -2.45 10.06 9.72
CA ARG A 340 -3.40 10.19 8.59
C ARG A 340 -4.46 9.10 8.57
N GLN A 341 -4.07 7.84 8.45
CA GLN A 341 -4.94 6.67 8.35
C GLN A 341 -4.57 5.59 9.40
N GLY A 342 -3.33 5.63 9.91
CA GLY A 342 -2.74 4.61 10.76
C GLY A 342 -3.50 4.34 12.06
N VAL A 343 -3.48 3.07 12.48
CA VAL A 343 -3.84 2.62 13.83
C VAL A 343 -2.86 3.15 14.86
N ALA A 344 -1.57 3.01 14.58
CA ALA A 344 -0.48 3.60 15.37
C ALA A 344 -0.02 4.90 14.70
N MET A 345 0.24 5.93 15.49
CA MET A 345 0.64 7.24 15.00
C MET A 345 1.91 7.67 15.71
N VAL A 346 2.93 8.09 14.96
CA VAL A 346 4.14 8.66 15.56
C VAL A 346 3.75 9.86 16.41
N ARG A 347 4.22 9.91 17.67
CA ARG A 347 3.84 10.99 18.59
C ARG A 347 4.25 12.36 18.06
N PRO A 348 3.40 13.40 18.21
CA PRO A 348 3.75 14.77 17.79
C PRO A 348 4.98 15.35 18.49
N ASP A 349 5.29 14.91 19.70
CA ASP A 349 6.46 15.35 20.48
C ASP A 349 7.71 14.47 20.28
N SER A 350 7.65 13.49 19.38
CA SER A 350 8.79 12.63 19.02
C SER A 350 9.94 13.44 18.39
N PRO A 351 11.19 12.94 18.48
CA PRO A 351 12.32 13.52 17.75
C PRO A 351 12.03 13.73 16.27
N TYR A 352 11.38 12.75 15.62
CA TYR A 352 11.03 12.84 14.20
C TYR A 352 10.06 13.99 13.93
N MET A 353 8.94 14.07 14.65
CA MET A 353 7.95 15.13 14.40
C MET A 353 8.47 16.52 14.76
N LYS A 354 9.33 16.65 15.78
CA LYS A 354 10.01 17.92 16.10
C LYS A 354 10.93 18.40 14.98
N ARG A 355 11.56 17.48 14.25
CA ARG A 355 12.51 17.81 13.18
C ARG A 355 11.83 18.00 11.83
N PHE A 356 10.90 17.11 11.48
CA PHE A 356 10.27 17.04 10.17
C PHE A 356 8.87 17.68 10.12
N GLY A 357 8.28 18.07 11.25
CA GLY A 357 6.91 18.59 11.34
C GLY A 357 6.66 19.82 10.46
N ASP A 358 7.57 20.80 10.46
CA ASP A 358 7.45 22.00 9.62
C ASP A 358 7.56 21.67 8.13
N PHE A 359 8.41 20.69 7.77
CA PHE A 359 8.51 20.19 6.41
C PHE A 359 7.21 19.51 5.98
N VAL A 360 6.68 18.62 6.81
CA VAL A 360 5.40 17.94 6.56
C VAL A 360 4.26 18.96 6.42
N ALA A 361 4.22 19.99 7.27
CA ALA A 361 3.24 21.06 7.17
C ALA A 361 3.38 21.85 5.86
N LYS A 362 4.61 22.20 5.44
CA LYS A 362 4.87 22.84 4.15
C LYS A 362 4.42 21.96 2.98
N LYS A 363 4.80 20.67 2.99
CA LYS A 363 4.45 19.67 1.99
C LYS A 363 2.93 19.53 1.84
N ASN A 364 2.21 19.43 2.96
CA ASN A 364 0.75 19.32 2.97
C ASN A 364 0.07 20.59 2.46
N ARG A 365 0.55 21.77 2.87
CA ARG A 365 0.06 23.06 2.35
C ARG A 365 0.23 23.18 0.83
N LEU A 366 1.32 22.64 0.30
CA LEU A 366 1.58 22.65 -1.14
C LEU A 366 0.80 21.55 -1.89
N GLY A 367 0.18 20.59 -1.20
CA GLY A 367 -0.46 19.44 -1.81
C GLY A 367 0.49 18.56 -2.61
N ALA A 368 1.77 18.48 -2.21
CA ALA A 368 2.81 17.77 -2.97
C ALA A 368 2.47 16.28 -3.20
N ASP A 369 1.65 15.69 -2.33
CA ASP A 369 0.92 14.45 -2.59
C ASP A 369 -0.53 14.58 -2.10
N ASN A 370 -1.42 13.81 -2.73
CA ASN A 370 -2.86 13.93 -2.52
C ASN A 370 -3.35 13.18 -1.27
N TRP A 371 -2.64 12.15 -0.80
CA TRP A 371 -3.06 11.31 0.33
C TRP A 371 -2.68 11.93 1.69
N GLY A 372 -1.58 12.66 1.74
CA GLY A 372 -1.10 13.38 2.91
C GLY A 372 -1.68 14.79 3.05
N SER A 373 -2.50 15.28 2.11
CA SER A 373 -3.04 16.64 2.12
C SER A 373 -4.58 16.67 2.16
N ASP A 374 -5.16 17.87 2.11
CA ASP A 374 -6.59 18.07 1.96
C ASP A 374 -7.08 17.82 0.51
N GLY A 375 -6.18 17.39 -0.38
CA GLY A 375 -6.41 17.15 -1.80
C GLY A 375 -6.50 18.43 -2.66
N ASN A 376 -6.45 19.63 -2.05
CA ASN A 376 -6.55 20.90 -2.77
C ASN A 376 -5.17 21.52 -3.00
N GLY A 377 -4.32 21.59 -1.98
CA GLY A 377 -2.98 22.18 -2.06
C GLY A 377 -2.98 23.59 -2.68
N ILE A 378 -2.07 23.82 -3.62
CA ILE A 378 -1.96 25.07 -4.41
C ILE A 378 -2.93 25.11 -5.59
N ILE A 379 -4.23 24.92 -5.32
CA ILE A 379 -5.28 24.85 -6.36
C ILE A 379 -5.34 26.11 -7.23
N GLU A 380 -5.00 27.27 -6.67
CA GLU A 380 -4.88 28.54 -7.39
C GLU A 380 -3.79 28.54 -8.47
N VAL A 381 -2.82 27.62 -8.37
CA VAL A 381 -1.77 27.38 -9.36
C VAL A 381 -2.16 26.24 -10.31
N THR A 382 -2.65 25.12 -9.78
CA THR A 382 -2.96 23.95 -10.62
C THR A 382 -4.18 24.18 -11.49
N LYS A 383 -5.26 24.77 -10.95
CA LYS A 383 -6.55 24.91 -11.64
C LYS A 383 -6.47 25.79 -12.90
N PRO A 384 -5.82 26.97 -12.90
CA PRO A 384 -5.69 27.75 -14.13
C PRO A 384 -4.94 27.01 -15.23
N PHE A 385 -3.92 26.21 -14.88
CA PHE A 385 -3.19 25.41 -15.85
C PHE A 385 -4.03 24.23 -16.37
N GLN A 386 -4.74 23.52 -15.49
CA GLN A 386 -5.71 22.49 -15.88
C GLN A 386 -6.78 23.05 -16.82
N ASP A 387 -7.33 24.24 -16.53
CA ASP A 387 -8.33 24.91 -17.37
C ASP A 387 -7.78 25.34 -18.72
N MET A 388 -6.53 25.81 -18.75
CA MET A 388 -5.83 26.08 -20.01
C MET A 388 -5.69 24.78 -20.82
N ILE A 389 -5.22 23.68 -20.22
CA ILE A 389 -5.10 22.40 -20.93
C ILE A 389 -6.44 21.92 -21.46
N ALA A 390 -7.51 22.00 -20.66
CA ALA A 390 -8.85 21.60 -21.08
C ALA A 390 -9.37 22.44 -22.27
N ARG A 391 -9.08 23.75 -22.28
CA ARG A 391 -9.49 24.65 -23.37
C ARG A 391 -8.70 24.46 -24.65
N GLU A 392 -7.36 24.39 -24.55
CA GLU A 392 -6.49 24.28 -25.73
C GLU A 392 -6.44 22.86 -26.30
N PHE A 393 -6.67 21.83 -25.47
CA PHE A 393 -6.59 20.42 -25.84
C PHE A 393 -7.86 19.65 -25.45
N PRO A 394 -9.05 19.99 -25.99
CA PRO A 394 -10.32 19.39 -25.59
C PRO A 394 -10.41 17.87 -25.87
N GLY A 395 -9.59 17.33 -26.78
CA GLY A 395 -9.51 15.88 -27.03
C GLY A 395 -8.51 15.11 -26.16
N PHE A 396 -7.69 15.78 -25.35
CA PHE A 396 -6.69 15.09 -24.51
C PHE A 396 -7.34 14.48 -23.28
N ASP A 397 -7.45 13.15 -23.22
CA ASP A 397 -8.04 12.44 -22.09
C ASP A 397 -7.19 11.22 -21.70
N PRO A 398 -6.06 11.45 -21.00
CA PRO A 398 -5.10 10.40 -20.69
C PRO A 398 -5.66 9.40 -19.67
N TYR A 399 -5.30 8.13 -19.86
CA TYR A 399 -5.50 7.09 -18.86
C TYR A 399 -4.69 7.41 -17.58
N PRO A 400 -5.15 6.98 -16.39
CA PRO A 400 -6.44 6.32 -16.08
C PRO A 400 -7.59 7.29 -15.74
N TRP A 401 -7.29 8.48 -15.24
CA TRP A 401 -8.27 9.37 -14.58
C TRP A 401 -8.54 10.65 -15.36
N GLY A 402 -8.16 10.67 -16.64
CA GLY A 402 -8.38 11.78 -17.54
C GLY A 402 -7.47 12.97 -17.24
N ARG A 403 -7.70 14.03 -18.03
CA ARG A 403 -6.76 15.16 -18.10
C ARG A 403 -6.58 15.93 -16.80
N PHE A 404 -7.63 16.05 -16.00
CA PHE A 404 -7.61 16.89 -14.81
C PHE A 404 -6.65 16.32 -13.77
N ASP A 405 -6.80 15.03 -13.47
CA ASP A 405 -5.90 14.34 -12.55
C ASP A 405 -4.51 14.19 -13.13
N TRP A 406 -4.38 13.85 -14.41
CA TRP A 406 -3.06 13.70 -15.04
C TRP A 406 -2.23 14.99 -14.95
N VAL A 407 -2.80 16.13 -15.34
CA VAL A 407 -2.10 17.42 -15.29
C VAL A 407 -1.75 17.80 -13.85
N ARG A 408 -2.68 17.62 -12.92
CA ARG A 408 -2.46 17.92 -11.50
C ARG A 408 -1.33 17.05 -10.93
N THR A 409 -1.38 15.75 -11.18
CA THR A 409 -0.38 14.78 -10.72
C THR A 409 1.01 15.16 -11.21
N LEU A 410 1.17 15.46 -12.50
CA LEU A 410 2.51 15.81 -13.02
C LEU A 410 3.03 17.13 -12.46
N ILE A 411 2.19 18.16 -12.33
CA ILE A 411 2.63 19.42 -11.72
C ILE A 411 3.08 19.17 -10.29
N LEU A 412 2.21 18.59 -9.45
CA LEU A 412 2.51 18.44 -8.03
C LEU A 412 3.69 17.50 -7.80
N ASN A 413 3.74 16.36 -8.47
CA ASN A 413 4.78 15.38 -8.17
C ASN A 413 6.14 15.73 -8.81
N LEU A 414 6.17 16.26 -10.04
CA LEU A 414 7.44 16.58 -10.70
C LEU A 414 7.99 17.95 -10.29
N THR A 415 7.14 18.98 -10.22
CA THR A 415 7.63 20.37 -10.03
C THR A 415 7.58 20.84 -8.59
N VAL A 416 6.85 20.15 -7.71
CA VAL A 416 6.76 20.47 -6.28
C VAL A 416 7.39 19.38 -5.41
N ALA A 417 7.00 18.12 -5.59
CA ALA A 417 7.42 17.03 -4.71
C ALA A 417 8.91 16.66 -4.88
N GLN A 418 9.43 16.61 -6.12
CA GLN A 418 10.85 16.31 -6.33
C GLN A 418 11.80 17.33 -5.68
N PRO A 419 11.62 18.66 -5.84
CA PRO A 419 12.42 19.64 -5.09
C PRO A 419 12.32 19.47 -3.57
N LEU A 420 11.12 19.16 -3.04
CA LEU A 420 10.94 18.90 -1.61
C LEU A 420 11.71 17.67 -1.12
N ALA A 421 11.99 16.67 -1.96
CA ALA A 421 12.82 15.53 -1.56
C ALA A 421 14.27 15.93 -1.20
N TYR A 422 14.81 16.97 -1.85
CA TYR A 422 16.12 17.53 -1.49
C TYR A 422 16.05 18.31 -0.17
N GLU A 423 15.00 19.11 0.02
CA GLU A 423 14.78 19.81 1.29
C GLU A 423 14.60 18.83 2.47
N TYR A 424 13.89 17.72 2.24
CA TYR A 424 13.74 16.65 3.24
C TYR A 424 15.10 16.06 3.63
N ALA A 425 15.95 15.76 2.65
CA ALA A 425 17.28 15.21 2.91
C ALA A 425 18.16 16.16 3.72
N GLU A 426 18.10 17.48 3.46
CA GLU A 426 18.87 18.48 4.21
C GLU A 426 18.56 18.48 5.71
N LEU A 427 17.37 18.04 6.14
CA LEU A 427 17.02 17.94 7.56
C LEU A 427 17.87 16.91 8.31
N PHE A 428 18.53 15.99 7.60
CA PHE A 428 19.47 15.03 8.16
C PHE A 428 20.90 15.58 8.29
N ARG A 429 21.21 16.73 7.67
CA ARG A 429 22.58 17.25 7.63
C ARG A 429 23.10 17.54 9.04
N GLY A 430 24.28 16.99 9.32
CA GLY A 430 25.02 17.24 10.56
C GLY A 430 24.53 16.42 11.76
N LEU A 431 23.54 15.54 11.59
CA LEU A 431 23.09 14.66 12.67
C LEU A 431 24.15 13.62 13.02
N ASP A 432 24.31 13.36 14.32
CA ASP A 432 25.12 12.24 14.81
C ASP A 432 24.34 10.91 14.87
N ASP A 433 25.04 9.85 15.24
CA ASP A 433 24.48 8.49 15.24
C ASP A 433 23.32 8.34 16.26
N ASP A 434 23.43 8.98 17.42
CA ASP A 434 22.40 8.93 18.47
C ASP A 434 21.14 9.69 18.03
N GLU A 435 21.31 10.85 17.37
CA GLU A 435 20.21 11.61 16.79
C GLU A 435 19.50 10.81 15.68
N LEU A 436 20.24 10.14 14.79
CA LEU A 436 19.65 9.30 13.74
C LEU A 436 18.88 8.12 14.32
N ILE A 437 19.43 7.45 15.33
CA ILE A 437 18.74 6.37 16.04
C ILE A 437 17.46 6.90 16.72
N ALA A 438 17.52 8.08 17.34
CA ALA A 438 16.35 8.69 17.98
C ALA A 438 15.25 9.07 16.97
N LEU A 439 15.62 9.53 15.77
CA LEU A 439 14.68 9.74 14.67
C LEU A 439 13.98 8.44 14.27
N ALA A 440 14.74 7.38 14.03
CA ALA A 440 14.20 6.07 13.66
C ALA A 440 13.34 5.46 14.79
N ASP A 441 13.75 5.60 16.05
CA ASP A 441 13.03 5.12 17.23
C ASP A 441 11.69 5.81 17.45
N SER A 442 11.45 6.96 16.82
CA SER A 442 10.13 7.61 16.83
C SER A 442 9.04 6.71 16.24
N PHE A 443 9.40 5.75 15.37
CA PHE A 443 8.49 4.78 14.77
C PHE A 443 8.32 3.49 15.59
N ALA A 444 9.08 3.30 16.67
CA ALA A 444 8.90 2.16 17.57
C ALA A 444 7.55 2.28 18.30
N LEU A 445 6.81 1.17 18.45
CA LEU A 445 5.45 1.19 19.01
C LEU A 445 5.33 1.92 20.36
N ARG A 446 6.30 1.75 21.25
CA ARG A 446 6.38 2.43 22.56
C ARG A 446 6.35 3.97 22.47
N ASN A 447 6.74 4.51 21.32
CA ASN A 447 6.82 5.93 20.99
C ASN A 447 5.68 6.40 20.08
N CYS A 448 4.70 5.54 19.82
CA CYS A 448 3.49 5.87 19.08
C CYS A 448 2.29 6.04 20.01
N ASP A 449 1.30 6.79 19.54
CA ASP A 449 -0.06 6.81 20.09
C ASP A 449 -0.96 5.86 19.31
N ILE A 450 -1.92 5.24 19.99
CA ILE A 450 -2.88 4.32 19.38
C ILE A 450 -4.21 5.03 19.20
N ARG A 451 -4.73 5.01 17.97
CA ARG A 451 -6.05 5.53 17.63
C ARG A 451 -7.14 4.57 18.12
N THR A 452 -7.51 4.69 19.39
CA THR A 452 -8.46 3.78 20.07
C THR A 452 -9.79 3.65 19.34
N SER A 453 -10.34 4.75 18.81
CA SER A 453 -11.59 4.73 18.03
C SER A 453 -11.49 3.85 16.78
N LEU A 454 -10.37 3.91 16.05
CA LEU A 454 -10.14 3.06 14.89
C LEU A 454 -9.94 1.60 15.29
N VAL A 455 -9.23 1.34 16.39
CA VAL A 455 -9.10 -0.01 16.95
C VAL A 455 -10.47 -0.63 17.23
N GLU A 456 -11.36 0.11 17.88
CA GLU A 456 -12.71 -0.34 18.20
C GLU A 456 -13.54 -0.61 16.94
N GLN A 457 -13.47 0.28 15.94
CA GLN A 457 -14.18 0.11 14.67
C GLN A 457 -13.69 -1.13 13.91
N LEU A 458 -12.38 -1.30 13.75
CA LEU A 458 -11.79 -2.44 13.04
C LEU A 458 -12.06 -3.76 13.77
N ARG A 459 -12.02 -3.78 15.10
CA ARG A 459 -12.37 -4.98 15.89
C ARG A 459 -13.82 -5.39 15.69
N ALA A 460 -14.73 -4.42 15.55
CA ALA A 460 -16.15 -4.70 15.32
C ALA A 460 -16.42 -5.23 13.90
N GLY A 461 -15.64 -4.83 12.88
CA GLY A 461 -15.71 -5.25 11.47
C GLY A 461 -15.61 -6.76 11.24
#